data_AF-A0A0A8E427-F1
#
_entry.id   AF-A0A0A8E427-F1
#
_cell.length_a   1.000
_cell.length_b   1.000
_cell.length_c   1.000
_cell.angle_alpha   90.00
_cell.angle_beta   90.00
_cell.angle_gamma   90.00
#
_symmetry.space_group_name_H-M   'P 1'
#
loop_
_entity.id
_entity.type
_entity.pdbx_description
1 polymer ?
#
loop_
_entity_poly.entity_id
_entity_poly.type
_entity_poly.pdbx_seq_one_letter_code
_entity_poly.pdbx_strand_id
1 'polypeptide(L)'
;MSNKIRNILIIAIIFFTILVSFLLGRLTSPVAIKSVHESELKILEEGKVSQTPENSINCRPGINTKIDNYVIGYGSLMNKDSRELTIPNSEYALPILVNGFERIWASRGEKSRATFLLAIPNKGYTMNAIYYKASANDILATDLREASYCRVKIPRKDILPLGVKSLPKGNFWMYVKDFKDAEFPNKDFPILQTYADVFMTGCLQTQAAYHLSEFGQLCFDTTYNWDLANWLYDRPNPQYDRYSPDTEKYRAKIDQIIKRIDYNDDLRKKRQLQ
;
A
#
# COMPACT_ATOMS: atom_id res chain seq x y z
N MET A 1 -5.97 -32.52 -31.30
CA MET A 1 -6.43 -31.12 -31.11
C MET A 1 -5.61 -30.52 -29.98
N SER A 2 -4.86 -29.44 -30.21
CA SER A 2 -3.89 -28.87 -29.25
C SER A 2 -4.58 -28.47 -27.93
N ASN A 3 -3.92 -28.73 -26.79
CA ASN A 3 -4.37 -28.37 -25.43
C ASN A 3 -4.76 -26.88 -25.30
N LYS A 4 -4.21 -26.02 -26.15
CA LYS A 4 -4.55 -24.59 -26.20
C LYS A 4 -5.98 -24.33 -26.68
N ILE A 5 -6.48 -25.13 -27.63
CA ILE A 5 -7.84 -25.00 -28.19
C ILE A 5 -8.88 -25.55 -27.20
N ARG A 6 -8.52 -26.61 -26.45
CA ARG A 6 -9.38 -27.19 -25.41
C ARG A 6 -9.58 -26.24 -24.22
N ASN A 7 -8.53 -25.50 -23.82
CA ASN A 7 -8.63 -24.48 -22.77
C ASN A 7 -9.46 -23.27 -23.19
N ILE A 8 -9.37 -22.83 -24.46
CA ILE A 8 -10.17 -21.72 -24.97
C ILE A 8 -11.66 -22.10 -25.02
N LEU A 9 -11.98 -23.34 -25.40
CA LEU A 9 -13.36 -23.82 -25.44
C LEU A 9 -13.99 -23.92 -24.04
N ILE A 10 -13.22 -24.33 -23.02
CA ILE A 10 -13.68 -24.40 -21.63
C ILE A 10 -13.94 -22.99 -21.06
N ILE A 11 -13.05 -22.03 -21.35
CA ILE A 11 -13.20 -20.63 -20.91
C ILE A 11 -14.45 -19.99 -21.53
N ALA A 12 -14.74 -20.26 -22.81
CA ALA A 12 -15.92 -19.72 -23.48
C ALA A 12 -17.24 -20.27 -22.91
N ILE A 13 -17.27 -21.53 -22.50
CA ILE A 13 -18.46 -22.16 -21.88
C ILE A 13 -18.69 -21.63 -20.45
N ILE A 14 -17.62 -21.35 -19.71
CA ILE A 14 -17.70 -20.70 -18.38
C ILE A 14 -18.20 -19.26 -18.52
N PHE A 15 -17.73 -18.51 -19.53
CA PHE A 15 -18.21 -17.15 -19.79
C PHE A 15 -19.70 -17.13 -20.17
N PHE A 16 -20.17 -18.09 -20.96
CA PHE A 16 -21.57 -18.16 -21.39
C PHE A 16 -22.52 -18.52 -20.24
N THR A 17 -22.10 -19.40 -19.32
CA THR A 17 -22.89 -19.77 -18.13
C THR A 17 -22.95 -18.65 -17.09
N ILE A 18 -21.89 -17.84 -16.95
CA ILE A 18 -21.88 -16.63 -16.12
C ILE A 18 -22.83 -15.56 -16.71
N LEU A 19 -22.86 -15.39 -18.03
CA LEU A 19 -23.72 -14.40 -18.69
C LEU A 19 -25.22 -14.71 -18.52
N VAL A 20 -25.61 -15.98 -18.58
CA VAL A 20 -27.01 -16.41 -18.36
C VAL A 20 -27.41 -16.28 -16.88
N SER A 21 -26.48 -16.53 -15.95
CA SER A 21 -26.70 -16.34 -14.50
C SER A 21 -26.82 -14.86 -14.12
N PHE A 22 -26.18 -13.96 -14.88
CA PHE A 22 -26.22 -12.52 -14.67
C PHE A 22 -27.58 -11.88 -15.05
N LEU A 23 -28.33 -12.51 -15.95
CA LEU A 23 -29.67 -12.05 -16.36
C LEU A 23 -30.76 -12.42 -15.34
N LEU A 24 -30.58 -13.50 -14.58
CA LEU A 24 -31.55 -13.98 -13.58
C LEU A 24 -31.34 -13.42 -12.17
N GLY A 25 -30.16 -12.86 -11.87
CA GLY A 25 -29.78 -12.39 -10.52
C GLY A 25 -30.40 -11.06 -10.05
N ARG A 26 -31.33 -10.46 -10.80
CA ARG A 26 -31.96 -9.17 -10.41
C ARG A 26 -33.04 -9.30 -9.31
N LEU A 27 -33.19 -10.46 -8.69
CA LEU A 27 -34.23 -10.71 -7.69
C LEU A 27 -33.70 -11.54 -6.51
N THR A 28 -32.71 -11.06 -5.74
CA THR A 28 -32.34 -11.74 -4.49
C THR A 28 -32.04 -10.82 -3.32
N SER A 29 -32.63 -11.16 -2.18
CA SER A 29 -32.71 -10.45 -0.90
C SER A 29 -31.38 -10.40 -0.10
N PRO A 30 -31.28 -9.59 0.98
CA PRO A 30 -30.06 -9.29 1.73
C PRO A 30 -29.28 -10.48 2.30
N VAL A 31 -29.91 -11.65 2.41
CA VAL A 31 -29.27 -12.89 2.89
C VAL A 31 -28.22 -13.41 1.90
N ALA A 32 -28.45 -13.24 0.59
CA ALA A 32 -27.51 -13.65 -0.46
C ALA A 32 -26.22 -12.81 -0.46
N ILE A 33 -26.29 -11.54 -0.06
CA ILE A 33 -25.12 -10.64 0.02
C ILE A 33 -24.19 -11.10 1.16
N LYS A 34 -24.75 -11.57 2.28
CA LYS A 34 -23.98 -12.06 3.41
C LYS A 34 -23.24 -13.37 3.09
N SER A 35 -23.89 -14.29 2.37
CA SER A 35 -23.26 -15.56 1.94
C SER A 35 -22.19 -15.36 0.87
N VAL A 36 -22.34 -14.36 -0.01
CA VAL A 36 -21.32 -14.01 -1.01
C VAL A 36 -20.09 -13.41 -0.31
N HIS A 37 -20.28 -12.52 0.67
CA HIS A 37 -19.16 -11.94 1.41
C HIS A 37 -18.37 -12.98 2.23
N GLU A 38 -19.05 -13.95 2.85
CA GLU A 38 -18.38 -15.08 3.53
C GLU A 38 -17.61 -15.97 2.54
N SER A 39 -18.12 -16.18 1.32
CA SER A 39 -17.42 -16.96 0.29
C SER A 39 -16.19 -16.25 -0.29
N GLU A 40 -16.24 -14.92 -0.46
CA GLU A 40 -15.10 -14.10 -0.89
C GLU A 40 -14.01 -14.05 0.19
N LEU A 41 -14.41 -13.88 1.45
CA LEU A 41 -13.49 -13.99 2.59
C LEU A 41 -12.83 -15.38 2.63
N LYS A 42 -13.58 -16.45 2.38
CA LYS A 42 -13.06 -17.82 2.35
C LYS A 42 -12.07 -18.05 1.20
N ILE A 43 -12.31 -17.46 0.02
CA ILE A 43 -11.37 -17.49 -1.11
C ILE A 43 -10.09 -16.68 -0.80
N LEU A 44 -10.23 -15.53 -0.12
CA LEU A 44 -9.09 -14.74 0.36
C LEU A 44 -8.31 -15.48 1.46
N GLU A 45 -8.98 -16.31 2.27
CA GLU A 45 -8.35 -17.19 3.26
C GLU A 45 -7.65 -18.39 2.64
N GLU A 46 -8.23 -19.01 1.63
CA GLU A 46 -7.62 -20.11 0.86
C GLU A 46 -6.41 -19.63 0.03
N GLY A 47 -6.33 -18.33 -0.28
CA GLY A 47 -5.17 -17.66 -0.86
C GLY A 47 -4.02 -17.33 0.12
N LYS A 48 -4.21 -17.53 1.45
CA LYS A 48 -3.21 -17.26 2.52
C LYS A 48 -2.05 -18.26 2.58
N VAL A 49 -1.61 -18.86 1.47
CA VAL A 49 -0.27 -19.45 1.47
C VAL A 49 0.70 -18.26 1.54
N SER A 50 1.30 -18.06 2.72
CA SER A 50 2.29 -17.02 3.01
C SER A 50 3.29 -16.89 1.86
N GLN A 51 3.10 -15.91 0.98
CA GLN A 51 3.96 -15.66 -0.18
C GLN A 51 5.11 -14.73 0.18
N THR A 52 5.51 -14.78 1.44
CA THR A 52 6.58 -13.99 1.95
C THR A 52 7.84 -14.36 1.16
N PRO A 53 8.61 -13.38 0.62
CA PRO A 53 9.83 -13.68 -0.12
C PRO A 53 10.70 -14.61 0.72
N GLU A 54 11.39 -15.57 0.10
CA GLU A 54 12.16 -16.69 0.67
C GLU A 54 13.07 -16.36 1.90
N ASN A 55 13.28 -15.07 2.20
CA ASN A 55 14.07 -14.53 3.31
C ASN A 55 13.28 -13.80 4.42
N SER A 56 11.94 -13.83 4.41
CA SER A 56 11.13 -13.19 5.46
C SER A 56 11.12 -13.95 6.79
N ILE A 57 11.63 -15.18 6.80
CA ILE A 57 11.83 -15.97 8.02
C ILE A 57 12.75 -15.21 8.99
N ASN A 58 13.62 -14.34 8.49
CA ASN A 58 14.51 -13.53 9.30
C ASN A 58 14.03 -12.07 9.35
N CYS A 59 13.18 -11.79 10.33
CA CYS A 59 12.67 -10.45 10.53
C CYS A 59 13.77 -9.50 11.02
N ARG A 60 13.99 -8.38 10.31
CA ARG A 60 15.09 -7.43 10.56
C ARG A 60 16.46 -8.11 10.46
N PRO A 61 16.82 -8.63 9.27
CA PRO A 61 18.11 -9.29 9.09
C PRO A 61 19.25 -8.30 9.33
N GLY A 62 20.40 -8.84 9.73
CA GLY A 62 21.61 -8.05 10.00
C GLY A 62 21.98 -7.12 8.84
N ILE A 63 22.46 -5.93 9.18
CA ILE A 63 22.83 -4.90 8.22
C ILE A 63 24.30 -5.08 7.86
N ASN A 64 24.61 -5.26 6.58
CA ASN A 64 25.99 -5.26 6.12
C ASN A 64 26.46 -3.80 5.95
N THR A 65 27.40 -3.38 6.79
CA THR A 65 27.95 -2.01 6.83
C THR A 65 28.96 -1.74 5.70
N LYS A 66 29.43 -2.77 4.99
CA LYS A 66 30.39 -2.65 3.88
C LYS A 66 29.72 -2.38 2.53
N ILE A 67 28.40 -2.42 2.47
CA ILE A 67 27.61 -2.12 1.27
C ILE A 67 26.64 -1.00 1.57
N ASP A 68 26.35 -0.18 0.56
CA ASP A 68 25.34 0.87 0.71
C ASP A 68 23.97 0.25 1.01
N ASN A 69 23.24 0.92 1.90
CA ASN A 69 21.88 0.54 2.26
C ASN A 69 20.90 1.68 2.00
N TYR A 70 19.68 1.31 1.66
CA TYR A 70 18.60 2.22 1.31
C TYR A 70 17.32 1.76 1.99
N VAL A 71 16.52 2.70 2.47
CA VAL A 71 15.16 2.43 2.97
C VAL A 71 14.17 2.79 1.88
N ILE A 72 13.20 1.90 1.65
CA ILE A 72 12.03 2.13 0.81
C ILE A 72 10.89 2.62 1.72
N GLY A 73 10.42 3.83 1.47
CA GLY A 73 9.24 4.40 2.11
C GLY A 73 8.03 4.30 1.19
N TYR A 74 6.90 3.79 1.69
CA TYR A 74 5.65 3.66 0.92
C TYR A 74 4.41 4.22 1.64
N GLY A 75 4.54 4.61 2.92
CA GLY A 75 3.50 5.23 3.73
C GLY A 75 3.92 6.63 4.17
N SER A 76 3.84 6.95 5.47
CA SER A 76 4.26 8.27 5.97
C SER A 76 5.74 8.61 5.71
N LEU A 77 6.60 7.61 5.50
CA LEU A 77 8.00 7.81 5.06
C LEU A 77 8.11 8.48 3.68
N MET A 78 7.04 8.49 2.87
CA MET A 78 6.98 9.26 1.62
C MET A 78 7.16 10.76 1.86
N ASN A 79 6.65 11.27 2.99
CA ASN A 79 6.67 12.68 3.35
C ASN A 79 8.05 13.07 3.90
N LYS A 80 8.61 14.17 3.36
CA LYS A 80 9.95 14.67 3.72
C LYS A 80 10.09 14.91 5.22
N ASP A 81 9.27 15.78 5.79
CA ASP A 81 9.36 16.14 7.20
C ASP A 81 9.15 14.91 8.08
N SER A 82 8.21 14.05 7.71
CA SER A 82 7.93 12.82 8.44
C SER A 82 9.13 11.89 8.51
N ARG A 83 9.86 11.68 7.39
CA ARG A 83 11.07 10.82 7.38
C ARG A 83 12.28 11.48 8.03
N GLU A 84 12.40 12.81 7.93
CA GLU A 84 13.52 13.56 8.51
C GLU A 84 13.52 13.57 10.05
N LEU A 85 12.33 13.46 10.67
CA LEU A 85 12.21 13.20 12.11
C LEU A 85 12.88 11.88 12.56
N THR A 86 13.15 10.95 11.63
CA THR A 86 13.80 9.66 11.92
C THR A 86 15.24 9.66 11.42
N ILE A 87 15.46 10.20 10.22
CA ILE A 87 16.76 10.28 9.56
C ILE A 87 16.93 11.69 9.03
N PRO A 88 17.58 12.61 9.78
CA PRO A 88 17.69 14.02 9.42
C PRO A 88 18.30 14.29 8.03
N ASN A 89 19.15 13.39 7.52
CA ASN A 89 19.81 13.53 6.21
C ASN A 89 19.12 12.73 5.09
N SER A 90 17.81 12.45 5.23
CA SER A 90 17.01 11.70 4.24
C SER A 90 16.32 12.60 3.20
N GLU A 91 16.74 13.85 3.06
CA GLU A 91 16.15 14.83 2.14
C GLU A 91 16.04 14.29 0.71
N TYR A 92 17.15 13.73 0.19
CA TYR A 92 17.24 13.18 -1.15
C TYR A 92 16.64 11.77 -1.23
N ALA A 93 15.37 11.71 -1.64
CA ALA A 93 14.68 10.46 -1.90
C ALA A 93 14.21 10.38 -3.36
N LEU A 94 14.42 9.24 -4.01
CA LEU A 94 14.21 9.03 -5.44
C LEU A 94 12.98 8.13 -5.66
N PRO A 95 12.11 8.43 -6.66
CA PRO A 95 10.90 7.66 -6.88
C PRO A 95 11.18 6.31 -7.53
N ILE A 96 10.42 5.30 -7.12
CA ILE A 96 10.50 3.93 -7.62
C ILE A 96 9.10 3.31 -7.72
N LEU A 97 9.00 2.23 -8.50
CA LEU A 97 7.96 1.22 -8.36
C LEU A 97 8.53 -0.01 -7.65
N VAL A 98 7.71 -0.65 -6.83
CA VAL A 98 8.00 -1.90 -6.15
C VAL A 98 6.97 -2.94 -6.59
N ASN A 99 7.45 -4.02 -7.19
CA ASN A 99 6.62 -5.12 -7.71
C ASN A 99 6.48 -6.24 -6.67
N GLY A 100 5.38 -6.98 -6.73
CA GLY A 100 5.11 -8.11 -5.85
C GLY A 100 4.63 -7.70 -4.45
N PHE A 101 4.22 -6.44 -4.28
CA PHE A 101 3.69 -5.91 -3.03
C PHE A 101 2.43 -5.09 -3.28
N GLU A 102 1.51 -5.20 -2.34
CA GLU A 102 0.27 -4.42 -2.30
C GLU A 102 0.30 -3.53 -1.05
N ARG A 103 -0.13 -2.27 -1.21
CA ARG A 103 -0.25 -1.30 -0.12
C ARG A 103 -1.70 -1.18 0.30
N ILE A 104 -1.97 -1.45 1.57
CA ILE A 104 -3.32 -1.48 2.14
C ILE A 104 -3.38 -0.70 3.46
N TRP A 105 -4.54 -0.16 3.81
CA TRP A 105 -4.81 0.28 5.18
C TRP A 105 -5.09 -0.93 6.06
N ALA A 106 -4.09 -1.42 6.78
CA ALA A 106 -4.27 -2.62 7.61
C ALA A 106 -3.20 -2.82 8.70
N SER A 107 -2.66 -1.76 9.29
CA SER A 107 -1.81 -1.88 10.46
C SER A 107 -2.29 -0.98 11.59
N ARG A 108 -2.94 -1.56 12.59
CA ARG A 108 -3.43 -0.83 13.76
C ARG A 108 -2.28 -0.44 14.68
N GLY A 109 -2.35 0.77 15.22
CA GLY A 109 -1.44 1.27 16.24
C GLY A 109 -2.17 1.44 17.57
N GLU A 110 -1.77 0.67 18.58
CA GLU A 110 -2.39 0.71 19.91
C GLU A 110 -2.27 2.08 20.58
N LYS A 111 -1.08 2.67 20.56
CA LYS A 111 -0.83 3.98 21.20
C LYS A 111 -1.62 5.11 20.53
N SER A 112 -1.69 5.10 19.20
CA SER A 112 -2.34 6.17 18.41
C SER A 112 -3.83 5.93 18.20
N ARG A 113 -4.35 4.73 18.51
CA ARG A 113 -5.73 4.32 18.24
C ARG A 113 -6.13 4.61 16.78
N ALA A 114 -5.26 4.25 15.85
CA ALA A 114 -5.41 4.55 14.42
C ALA A 114 -4.95 3.38 13.55
N THR A 115 -5.38 3.36 12.29
CA THR A 115 -4.89 2.42 11.28
C THR A 115 -3.93 3.10 10.30
N PHE A 116 -2.81 2.45 10.03
CA PHE A 116 -1.73 2.89 9.16
C PHE A 116 -1.60 2.02 7.91
N LEU A 117 -0.82 2.51 6.94
CA LEU A 117 -0.52 1.80 5.71
C LEU A 117 0.43 0.63 5.97
N LEU A 118 0.12 -0.49 5.36
CA LEU A 118 0.87 -1.73 5.39
C LEU A 118 1.20 -2.15 3.96
N ALA A 119 2.46 -2.51 3.71
CA ALA A 119 2.82 -3.29 2.53
C ALA A 119 2.80 -4.79 2.86
N ILE A 120 2.10 -5.56 2.03
CA ILE A 120 2.05 -7.03 2.09
C ILE A 120 2.63 -7.63 0.80
N PRO A 121 3.29 -8.81 0.85
CA PRO A 121 3.64 -9.54 -0.36
C PRO A 121 2.39 -9.98 -1.13
N ASN A 122 2.27 -9.57 -2.39
CA ASN A 122 1.18 -9.96 -3.27
C ASN A 122 1.63 -9.95 -4.74
N LYS A 123 1.72 -11.13 -5.37
CA LYS A 123 2.20 -11.26 -6.76
C LYS A 123 1.23 -10.60 -7.75
N GLY A 124 1.78 -9.88 -8.72
CA GLY A 124 1.00 -9.16 -9.74
C GLY A 124 0.63 -7.73 -9.34
N TYR A 125 0.86 -7.34 -8.08
CA TYR A 125 0.66 -5.98 -7.61
C TYR A 125 1.94 -5.16 -7.71
N THR A 126 1.77 -3.88 -7.97
CA THR A 126 2.85 -2.90 -8.01
C THR A 126 2.38 -1.63 -7.31
N MET A 127 3.24 -1.07 -6.48
CA MET A 127 3.00 0.21 -5.82
C MET A 127 4.15 1.18 -6.09
N ASN A 128 3.84 2.47 -6.14
CA ASN A 128 4.88 3.48 -6.14
C ASN A 128 5.36 3.79 -4.71
N ALA A 129 6.65 4.09 -4.62
CA ALA A 129 7.35 4.35 -3.37
C ALA A 129 8.51 5.32 -3.64
N ILE A 130 9.25 5.66 -2.59
CA ILE A 130 10.56 6.30 -2.70
C ILE A 130 11.62 5.44 -2.05
N TYR A 131 12.89 5.65 -2.41
CA TYR A 131 14.00 5.19 -1.60
C TYR A 131 14.97 6.32 -1.30
N TYR A 132 15.67 6.21 -0.17
CA TYR A 132 16.72 7.14 0.24
C TYR A 132 17.84 6.38 0.94
N LYS A 133 19.05 6.95 0.90
CA LYS A 133 20.25 6.33 1.50
C LYS A 133 20.12 6.32 3.02
N ALA A 134 20.57 5.23 3.64
CA ALA A 134 20.54 5.05 5.09
C ALA A 134 21.82 4.36 5.55
N SER A 135 22.47 4.92 6.55
CA SER A 135 23.52 4.24 7.30
C SER A 135 22.94 3.08 8.14
N ALA A 136 23.81 2.27 8.75
CA ALA A 136 23.34 1.24 9.68
C ALA A 136 22.59 1.83 10.88
N ASN A 137 23.05 2.97 11.41
CA ASN A 137 22.37 3.67 12.50
C ASN A 137 21.00 4.21 12.08
N ASP A 138 20.88 4.72 10.85
CA ASP A 138 19.62 5.18 10.28
C ASP A 138 18.61 4.03 10.14
N ILE A 139 19.08 2.85 9.74
CA ILE A 139 18.22 1.66 9.69
C ILE A 139 17.78 1.25 11.08
N LEU A 140 18.66 1.28 12.09
CA LEU A 140 18.26 0.98 13.47
C LEU A 140 17.24 1.99 14.02
N ALA A 141 17.41 3.28 13.71
CA ALA A 141 16.43 4.31 14.05
C ALA A 141 15.08 4.06 13.35
N THR A 142 15.12 3.59 12.11
CA THR A 142 13.91 3.22 11.37
C THR A 142 13.29 1.93 11.91
N ASP A 143 14.09 0.94 12.34
CA ASP A 143 13.62 -0.29 12.99
C ASP A 143 12.84 0.04 14.28
N LEU A 144 13.28 1.06 15.04
CA LEU A 144 12.57 1.58 16.21
C LEU A 144 11.27 2.29 15.85
N ARG A 145 11.26 3.10 14.78
CA ARG A 145 10.05 3.78 14.29
C ARG A 145 9.00 2.77 13.82
N GLU A 146 9.43 1.77 13.06
CA GLU A 146 8.59 0.77 12.41
C GLU A 146 8.54 -0.52 13.25
N ALA A 147 8.50 -0.39 14.58
CA ALA A 147 8.63 -1.49 15.55
C ALA A 147 7.61 -2.62 15.34
N SER A 148 6.41 -2.30 14.86
CA SER A 148 5.33 -3.25 14.57
C SER A 148 5.45 -3.97 13.22
N TYR A 149 6.40 -3.58 12.36
CA TYR A 149 6.62 -4.18 11.05
C TYR A 149 7.89 -5.03 11.02
N CYS A 150 8.03 -5.78 9.94
CA CYS A 150 9.19 -6.58 9.67
C CYS A 150 10.05 -5.98 8.56
N ARG A 151 11.32 -5.64 8.85
CA ARG A 151 12.24 -5.19 7.81
C ARG A 151 12.71 -6.39 6.99
N VAL A 152 12.49 -6.32 5.67
CA VAL A 152 12.91 -7.33 4.69
C VAL A 152 13.73 -6.70 3.58
N LYS A 153 14.60 -7.50 2.95
CA LYS A 153 15.37 -7.08 1.77
C LYS A 153 14.52 -7.25 0.52
N ILE A 154 14.38 -6.20 -0.27
CA ILE A 154 13.68 -6.25 -1.56
C ILE A 154 14.68 -6.61 -2.66
N PRO A 155 14.41 -7.66 -3.47
CA PRO A 155 15.26 -8.00 -4.59
C PRO A 155 15.30 -6.86 -5.61
N ARG A 156 16.49 -6.54 -6.12
CA ARG A 156 16.66 -5.46 -7.10
C ARG A 156 15.79 -5.61 -8.35
N LYS A 157 15.53 -6.85 -8.78
CA LYS A 157 14.66 -7.16 -9.94
C LYS A 157 13.20 -6.72 -9.74
N ASP A 158 12.79 -6.53 -8.49
CA ASP A 158 11.43 -6.15 -8.12
C ASP A 158 11.31 -4.63 -7.88
N ILE A 159 12.35 -3.86 -8.18
CA ILE A 159 12.37 -2.40 -8.04
C ILE A 159 12.65 -1.77 -9.41
N LEU A 160 11.80 -0.82 -9.83
CA LEU A 160 11.98 -0.05 -11.06
C LEU A 160 12.20 1.43 -10.72
N PRO A 161 13.30 2.06 -11.17
CA PRO A 161 13.51 3.50 -11.01
C PRO A 161 12.48 4.30 -11.82
N LEU A 162 11.95 5.38 -11.23
CA LEU A 162 11.12 6.35 -11.91
C LEU A 162 11.83 7.72 -11.92
N GLY A 163 11.84 8.40 -13.07
CA GLY A 163 12.49 9.72 -13.19
C GLY A 163 14.00 9.73 -13.02
N VAL A 164 14.65 8.56 -12.86
CA VAL A 164 16.11 8.42 -12.70
C VAL A 164 16.64 7.30 -13.59
N LYS A 165 17.91 7.41 -14.02
CA LYS A 165 18.49 6.48 -15.01
C LYS A 165 18.64 5.05 -14.49
N SER A 166 19.05 4.87 -13.23
CA SER A 166 19.30 3.55 -12.65
C SER A 166 19.30 3.59 -11.14
N LEU A 167 19.02 2.44 -10.52
CA LEU A 167 19.17 2.26 -9.07
C LEU A 167 20.66 2.17 -8.69
N PRO A 168 21.10 2.71 -7.54
CA PRO A 168 22.45 2.49 -7.05
C PRO A 168 22.67 1.03 -6.64
N LYS A 169 23.93 0.60 -6.56
CA LYS A 169 24.28 -0.72 -6.00
C LYS A 169 24.08 -0.68 -4.48
N GLY A 170 23.45 -1.70 -3.91
CA GLY A 170 23.25 -1.79 -2.47
C GLY A 170 22.05 -2.64 -2.09
N ASN A 171 21.73 -2.65 -0.79
CA ASN A 171 20.53 -3.28 -0.26
C ASN A 171 19.38 -2.28 -0.17
N PHE A 172 18.18 -2.73 -0.52
CA PHE A 172 16.95 -1.98 -0.37
C PHE A 172 16.09 -2.66 0.68
N TRP A 173 15.70 -1.90 1.70
CA TRP A 173 14.98 -2.39 2.87
C TRP A 173 13.58 -1.83 2.89
N MET A 174 12.58 -2.70 3.12
CA MET A 174 11.19 -2.29 3.26
C MET A 174 10.59 -2.95 4.51
N TYR A 175 9.70 -2.24 5.18
CA TYR A 175 9.02 -2.70 6.38
C TYR A 175 7.67 -3.28 5.98
N VAL A 176 7.40 -4.56 6.25
CA VAL A 176 6.22 -5.27 5.75
C VAL A 176 5.61 -6.13 6.84
N LYS A 177 4.40 -6.65 6.63
CA LYS A 177 3.82 -7.77 7.39
C LYS A 177 3.28 -8.81 6.41
N ASP A 178 3.00 -10.01 6.90
CA ASP A 178 2.21 -10.98 6.14
C ASP A 178 0.73 -10.56 6.15
N PHE A 179 -0.03 -10.95 5.13
CA PHE A 179 -1.45 -10.64 5.07
C PHE A 179 -2.27 -11.24 6.22
N LYS A 180 -1.83 -12.38 6.79
CA LYS A 180 -2.46 -12.98 7.99
C LYS A 180 -2.40 -12.06 9.22
N ASP A 181 -1.44 -11.14 9.25
CA ASP A 181 -1.23 -10.17 10.34
C ASP A 181 -1.81 -8.79 10.00
N ALA A 182 -2.63 -8.71 8.94
CA ALA A 182 -3.32 -7.50 8.53
C ALA A 182 -4.48 -7.19 9.47
N GLU A 183 -4.51 -5.96 9.96
CA GLU A 183 -5.51 -5.45 10.91
C GLU A 183 -6.22 -4.25 10.29
N PHE A 184 -7.36 -4.50 9.64
CA PHE A 184 -8.11 -3.48 8.89
C PHE A 184 -8.70 -2.37 9.78
N PRO A 185 -9.06 -1.20 9.23
CA PRO A 185 -9.72 -0.15 9.99
C PRO A 185 -11.00 -0.63 10.67
N ASN A 186 -11.30 -0.06 11.83
CA ASN A 186 -12.58 -0.19 12.51
C ASN A 186 -12.87 1.09 13.32
N LYS A 187 -14.00 1.16 14.01
CA LYS A 187 -14.40 2.34 14.79
C LYS A 187 -13.40 2.74 15.87
N ASP A 188 -12.70 1.76 16.42
CA ASP A 188 -11.74 1.92 17.51
C ASP A 188 -10.33 2.31 17.01
N PHE A 189 -10.06 2.05 15.73
CA PHE A 189 -8.80 2.29 15.03
C PHE A 189 -9.09 2.84 13.61
N PRO A 190 -9.63 4.06 13.50
CA PRO A 190 -9.96 4.64 12.21
C PRO A 190 -8.70 4.98 11.39
N ILE A 191 -8.88 5.20 10.10
CA ILE A 191 -7.89 5.92 9.29
C ILE A 191 -8.00 7.40 9.64
N LEU A 192 -6.92 8.00 10.14
CA LEU A 192 -6.86 9.44 10.39
C LEU A 192 -6.68 10.20 9.07
N GLN A 193 -7.50 11.22 8.83
CA GLN A 193 -7.35 12.11 7.68
C GLN A 193 -5.95 12.75 7.65
N THR A 194 -5.42 13.16 8.80
CA THR A 194 -4.09 13.78 8.86
C THR A 194 -2.95 12.81 8.54
N TYR A 195 -3.10 11.52 8.83
CA TYR A 195 -2.13 10.50 8.39
C TYR A 195 -2.22 10.30 6.87
N ALA A 196 -3.44 10.21 6.31
CA ALA A 196 -3.64 10.15 4.87
C ALA A 196 -3.07 11.39 4.15
N ASP A 197 -3.25 12.57 4.74
CA ASP A 197 -2.69 13.82 4.24
C ASP A 197 -1.15 13.77 4.23
N VAL A 198 -0.51 13.28 5.31
CA VAL A 198 0.95 13.13 5.36
C VAL A 198 1.44 12.22 4.23
N PHE A 199 0.85 11.03 4.08
CA PHE A 199 1.21 10.09 3.02
C PHE A 199 1.04 10.72 1.62
N MET A 200 -0.12 11.28 1.33
CA MET A 200 -0.44 11.85 0.02
C MET A 200 0.39 13.10 -0.28
N THR A 201 0.69 13.93 0.71
CA THR A 201 1.63 15.05 0.58
C THR A 201 3.01 14.53 0.19
N GLY A 202 3.51 13.45 0.81
CA GLY A 202 4.78 12.85 0.41
C GLY A 202 4.80 12.44 -1.06
N CYS A 203 3.74 11.82 -1.53
CA CYS A 203 3.60 11.49 -2.95
C CYS A 203 3.62 12.73 -3.85
N LEU A 204 2.93 13.81 -3.47
CA LEU A 204 2.87 15.06 -4.24
C LEU A 204 4.15 15.88 -4.16
N GLN A 205 4.91 15.80 -3.05
CA GLN A 205 6.27 16.33 -2.92
C GLN A 205 7.19 15.63 -3.92
N THR A 206 7.18 14.30 -3.97
CA THR A 206 7.94 13.52 -4.96
C THR A 206 7.51 13.84 -6.39
N GLN A 207 6.20 13.96 -6.62
CA GLN A 207 5.67 14.34 -7.93
C GLN A 207 6.26 15.67 -8.41
N ALA A 208 6.24 16.70 -7.55
CA ALA A 208 6.77 18.01 -7.86
C ALA A 208 8.29 18.01 -8.05
N ALA A 209 9.03 17.35 -7.15
CA ALA A 209 10.50 17.34 -7.16
C ALA A 209 11.10 16.68 -8.42
N TYR A 210 10.40 15.67 -8.97
CA TYR A 210 10.88 14.90 -10.13
C TYR A 210 10.09 15.16 -11.41
N HIS A 211 9.25 16.20 -11.42
CA HIS A 211 8.43 16.59 -12.58
C HIS A 211 7.58 15.43 -13.14
N LEU A 212 7.04 14.60 -12.25
CA LEU A 212 6.15 13.50 -12.62
C LEU A 212 4.72 14.04 -12.77
N SER A 213 3.92 13.49 -13.69
CA SER A 213 2.54 13.96 -13.92
C SER A 213 1.53 13.34 -12.96
N GLU A 214 1.67 12.06 -12.63
CA GLU A 214 0.61 11.26 -12.01
C GLU A 214 1.02 10.54 -10.72
N PHE A 215 2.21 10.80 -10.18
CA PHE A 215 2.74 10.04 -9.05
C PHE A 215 1.87 10.11 -7.78
N GLY A 216 1.25 11.27 -7.49
CA GLY A 216 0.29 11.41 -6.40
C GLY A 216 -1.00 10.63 -6.65
N GLN A 217 -1.54 10.66 -7.87
CA GLN A 217 -2.72 9.89 -8.25
C GLN A 217 -2.43 8.38 -8.18
N LEU A 218 -1.25 7.95 -8.65
CA LEU A 218 -0.78 6.58 -8.56
C LEU A 218 -0.64 6.09 -7.12
N CYS A 219 -0.21 6.96 -6.19
CA CYS A 219 -0.22 6.63 -4.76
C CYS A 219 -1.62 6.23 -4.28
N PHE A 220 -2.62 7.01 -4.66
CA PHE A 220 -4.01 6.72 -4.30
C PHE A 220 -4.52 5.44 -4.97
N ASP A 221 -4.31 5.30 -6.29
CA ASP A 221 -4.85 4.18 -7.06
C ASP A 221 -4.18 2.82 -6.76
N THR A 222 -2.94 2.84 -6.25
CA THR A 222 -2.23 1.63 -5.80
C THR A 222 -2.28 1.42 -4.28
N THR A 223 -3.18 2.16 -3.60
CA THR A 223 -3.48 1.95 -2.18
C THR A 223 -4.90 1.43 -2.06
N TYR A 224 -5.10 0.33 -1.35
CA TYR A 224 -6.39 -0.31 -1.20
C TYR A 224 -6.92 -0.20 0.23
N ASN A 225 -8.19 -0.56 0.42
CA ASN A 225 -8.90 -0.51 1.70
C ASN A 225 -9.02 0.90 2.29
N TRP A 226 -9.28 1.93 1.47
CA TRP A 226 -9.71 3.24 1.96
C TRP A 226 -11.11 3.10 2.59
N ASP A 227 -11.17 2.55 3.80
CA ASP A 227 -12.41 2.23 4.51
C ASP A 227 -13.10 3.50 5.00
N LEU A 228 -14.03 3.99 4.18
CA LEU A 228 -14.79 5.20 4.47
C LEU A 228 -15.66 5.11 5.72
N ALA A 229 -16.11 3.91 6.10
CA ALA A 229 -16.96 3.76 7.28
C ALA A 229 -16.15 3.98 8.57
N ASN A 230 -14.84 3.80 8.50
CA ASN A 230 -13.91 3.93 9.63
C ASN A 230 -12.84 4.98 9.35
N TRP A 231 -13.25 6.10 8.72
CA TRP A 231 -12.42 7.27 8.46
C TRP A 231 -12.69 8.36 9.49
N LEU A 232 -11.65 8.93 10.09
CA LEU A 232 -11.77 10.02 11.06
C LEU A 232 -11.24 11.32 10.47
N TYR A 233 -12.13 12.31 10.35
CA TYR A 233 -11.76 13.67 9.97
C TYR A 233 -11.16 14.42 11.16
N ASP A 234 -9.84 14.33 11.33
CA ASP A 234 -9.11 14.93 12.46
C ASP A 234 -8.34 16.21 12.11
N ARG A 235 -8.48 16.77 10.90
CA ARG A 235 -7.81 18.03 10.51
C ARG A 235 -7.99 19.20 11.49
N PRO A 236 -9.18 19.43 12.09
CA PRO A 236 -9.37 20.54 13.03
C PRO A 236 -8.56 20.38 14.33
N ASN A 237 -8.21 19.14 14.69
CA ASN A 237 -7.38 18.81 15.84
C ASN A 237 -6.50 17.60 15.50
N PRO A 238 -5.39 17.80 14.78
CA PRO A 238 -4.56 16.72 14.25
C PRO A 238 -4.13 15.72 15.32
N GLN A 239 -4.41 14.43 15.09
CA GLN A 239 -4.05 13.36 16.03
C GLN A 239 -2.79 12.60 15.60
N TYR A 240 -2.37 12.72 14.34
CA TYR A 240 -1.17 12.04 13.88
C TYR A 240 0.10 12.84 14.23
N ASP A 241 0.94 12.27 15.09
CA ASP A 241 2.17 12.89 15.64
C ASP A 241 3.14 13.45 14.59
N ARG A 242 3.12 12.94 13.35
CA ARG A 242 4.03 13.36 12.28
C ARG A 242 3.35 14.28 11.25
N TYR A 243 2.17 14.79 11.57
CA TYR A 243 1.54 15.86 10.82
C TYR A 243 2.28 17.17 11.05
N SER A 244 2.53 17.93 9.97
CA SER A 244 3.22 19.22 9.99
C SER A 244 2.40 20.26 9.21
N PRO A 245 2.57 21.57 9.47
CA PRO A 245 1.97 22.62 8.64
C PRO A 245 2.32 22.50 7.15
N ASP A 246 3.50 21.99 6.81
CA ASP A 246 3.91 21.74 5.42
C ASP A 246 3.07 20.66 4.72
N THR A 247 2.39 19.80 5.49
CA THR A 247 1.39 18.85 4.97
C THR A 247 0.19 19.56 4.35
N GLU A 248 -0.10 20.79 4.75
CA GLU A 248 -1.26 21.55 4.27
C GLU A 248 -1.09 22.08 2.85
N LYS A 249 0.15 22.22 2.38
CA LYS A 249 0.49 22.78 1.06
C LYS A 249 -0.25 22.09 -0.08
N TYR A 250 -0.48 20.78 0.04
CA TYR A 250 -1.12 19.97 -0.99
C TYR A 250 -2.59 19.63 -0.70
N ARG A 251 -3.18 20.17 0.38
CA ARG A 251 -4.53 19.80 0.86
C ARG A 251 -5.59 19.87 -0.26
N ALA A 252 -5.64 20.95 -1.03
CA ALA A 252 -6.61 21.07 -2.12
C ALA A 252 -6.45 19.99 -3.20
N LYS A 253 -5.20 19.59 -3.50
CA LYS A 253 -4.91 18.53 -4.46
C LYS A 253 -5.21 17.15 -3.90
N ILE A 254 -4.92 16.93 -2.62
CA ILE A 254 -5.27 15.71 -1.89
C ILE A 254 -6.78 15.55 -1.89
N ASP A 255 -7.52 16.60 -1.54
CA ASP A 255 -8.98 16.59 -1.57
C ASP A 255 -9.49 16.33 -2.99
N GLN A 256 -8.85 16.83 -4.05
CA GLN A 256 -9.23 16.49 -5.43
C GLN A 256 -9.03 15.00 -5.76
N ILE A 257 -7.93 14.40 -5.30
CA ILE A 257 -7.61 12.99 -5.54
C ILE A 257 -8.56 12.09 -4.73
N ILE A 258 -8.78 12.43 -3.46
CA ILE A 258 -9.60 11.66 -2.51
C ILE A 258 -11.11 11.94 -2.71
N LYS A 259 -11.52 13.07 -3.32
CA LYS A 259 -12.95 13.46 -3.58
C LYS A 259 -13.77 12.43 -4.36
N ARG A 260 -13.18 11.31 -4.75
CA ARG A 260 -13.75 10.17 -5.46
C ARG A 260 -13.95 8.93 -4.60
N ILE A 261 -14.21 9.10 -3.32
CA ILE A 261 -14.82 8.03 -2.54
C ILE A 261 -16.15 8.55 -1.99
N ASP A 262 -17.18 8.50 -2.84
CA ASP A 262 -18.51 8.16 -2.36
C ASP A 262 -18.52 6.64 -2.13
N TYR A 263 -19.31 6.14 -1.19
CA TYR A 263 -19.49 4.71 -0.91
C TYR A 263 -19.74 3.88 -2.19
N ASN A 264 -20.35 4.50 -3.19
CA ASN A 264 -20.65 3.92 -4.50
C ASN A 264 -19.42 3.72 -5.42
N ASP A 265 -18.32 4.45 -5.24
CA ASP A 265 -17.13 4.38 -6.09
C ASP A 265 -16.18 3.24 -5.69
N ASP A 266 -16.07 2.91 -4.39
CA ASP A 266 -15.35 1.73 -3.90
C ASP A 266 -16.00 0.42 -4.43
N LEU A 267 -17.34 0.39 -4.47
CA LEU A 267 -18.12 -0.70 -5.06
C LEU A 267 -17.97 -0.80 -6.58
N ARG A 268 -17.73 0.31 -7.30
CA ARG A 268 -17.48 0.30 -8.75
C ARG A 268 -16.06 -0.16 -9.09
N LYS A 269 -15.04 0.28 -8.34
CA LYS A 269 -13.65 -0.18 -8.55
C LYS A 269 -13.52 -1.69 -8.31
N LYS A 270 -14.20 -2.24 -7.31
CA LYS A 270 -14.30 -3.70 -7.08
C LYS A 270 -14.94 -4.45 -8.26
N ARG A 271 -15.86 -3.83 -9.02
CA ARG A 271 -16.53 -4.42 -10.20
C ARG A 271 -15.73 -4.30 -11.51
N GLN A 272 -14.75 -3.40 -11.58
CA GLN A 272 -13.91 -3.22 -12.78
C GLN A 272 -12.67 -4.11 -12.80
N LEU A 273 -12.39 -4.79 -11.68
CA LEU A 273 -11.32 -5.79 -11.53
C LEU A 273 -11.86 -7.24 -11.57
N GLN A 274 -13.16 -7.42 -11.86
CA GLN A 274 -13.81 -8.70 -12.18
C GLN A 274 -13.98 -8.83 -13.69
#